data_AF-A0A2M7QTS8-F1
#
_entry.id   AF-A0A2M7QTS8-F1
#
_cell.length_a   1.000
_cell.length_b   1.000
_cell.length_c   1.000
_cell.angle_alpha   90.00
_cell.angle_beta   90.00
_cell.angle_gamma   90.00
#
_symmetry.space_group_name_H-M   'P 1'
#
loop_
_entity.id
_entity.type
_entity.pdbx_description
1 polymer ?
#
loop_
_entity_poly.entity_id
_entity_poly.type
_entity_poly.pdbx_seq_one_letter_code
_entity_poly.pdbx_strand_id
1 'polypeptide(L)'
;MQALTSVQVKVTLPAQLQQFAQSKADKFGMTLSSYIKHLVLDDVRDMDMPIFTISAKTEKIALQALEDHKQGKTIEIKDIDDFLAKL
;
A
#
# COMPACT_ATOMS: atom_id res chain seq x y z
N MET A 1 -7.08 -9.45 5.86
CA MET A 1 -7.01 -8.03 6.24
C MET A 1 -5.63 -7.78 6.84
N GLN A 2 -4.70 -7.15 6.12
CA GLN A 2 -3.42 -6.74 6.72
C GLN A 2 -3.73 -5.65 7.75
N ALA A 3 -3.30 -5.85 8.99
CA ALA A 3 -3.46 -4.86 10.05
C ALA A 3 -2.71 -3.58 9.64
N LEU A 4 -3.37 -2.42 9.80
CA LEU A 4 -2.73 -1.11 9.75
C LEU A 4 -1.78 -1.00 10.95
N THR A 5 -0.60 -1.60 10.86
CA THR A 5 0.42 -1.54 11.90
C THR A 5 1.20 -0.24 11.78
N SER A 6 1.06 0.64 12.78
CA SER A 6 1.94 1.80 12.89
C SER A 6 3.35 1.35 13.27
N VAL A 7 4.35 1.70 12.46
CA VAL A 7 5.77 1.41 12.74
C VAL A 7 6.45 2.67 13.28
N GLN A 8 7.19 2.53 14.39
CA GLN A 8 8.01 3.61 14.94
C GLN A 8 9.43 3.54 14.37
N VAL A 9 9.92 4.66 13.84
CA VAL A 9 11.30 4.79 13.36
C VAL A 9 12.08 5.67 14.34
N LYS A 10 13.20 5.15 14.86
CA LYS A 10 14.12 5.90 15.74
C LYS A 10 15.44 6.11 15.01
N VAL A 11 15.82 7.37 14.84
CA VAL A 11 17.08 7.76 14.17
C VAL A 11 17.92 8.63 15.08
N THR A 12 19.24 8.46 15.00
CA THR A 12 20.21 9.32 15.68
C THR A 12 20.81 10.26 14.65
N LEU A 13 20.69 11.57 14.88
CA LEU A 13 21.23 12.60 14.01
C LEU A 13 22.25 13.46 14.77
N PRO A 14 23.28 14.01 14.11
CA PRO A 14 24.10 15.07 14.70
C PRO A 14 23.23 16.24 15.16
N ALA A 15 23.60 16.87 16.27
CA ALA A 15 22.82 17.94 16.88
C ALA A 15 22.56 19.11 15.91
N GLN A 16 23.56 19.50 15.12
CA GLN A 16 23.41 20.58 14.14
C GLN A 16 22.38 20.21 13.06
N LEU A 17 22.37 18.95 12.60
CA LEU A 17 21.44 18.48 11.57
C LEU A 17 20.00 18.48 12.08
N GLN A 18 19.78 18.08 13.33
CA GLN A 18 18.48 18.15 13.97
C GLN A 18 17.98 19.60 14.04
N GLN A 19 18.84 20.56 14.40
CA GLN A 19 18.48 21.97 14.48
C GLN A 19 18.09 22.55 13.12
N PHE A 20 18.81 22.19 12.04
CA PHE A 20 18.44 22.60 10.69
C PHE A 20 17.08 22.04 10.26
N ALA A 21 16.83 20.76 10.55
CA ALA A 21 15.56 20.11 10.25
C ALA A 21 14.40 20.74 11.05
N GLN A 22 14.62 21.03 12.34
CA GLN A 22 13.65 21.72 13.19
C GLN A 22 13.33 23.11 12.66
N SER A 23 14.36 23.90 12.32
CA SER A 23 14.20 25.25 11.77
C SER A 23 13.40 25.26 10.46
N LYS A 24 13.55 24.22 9.63
CA LYS A 24 12.71 24.05 8.43
C LYS A 24 11.28 23.68 8.79
N ALA A 25 11.07 22.76 9.72
CA ALA A 25 9.73 22.37 10.17
C ALA A 25 8.96 23.58 10.74
N ASP A 26 9.62 24.41 11.54
CA ASP A 26 9.04 25.60 12.16
C ASP A 26 8.58 26.64 11.12
N LYS A 27 9.31 26.80 10.01
CA LYS A 27 8.91 27.69 8.90
C LYS A 27 7.56 27.31 8.29
N PHE A 28 7.21 26.04 8.34
CA PHE A 28 5.93 25.52 7.85
C PHE A 28 4.90 25.30 8.96
N GLY A 29 5.22 25.68 10.21
CA GLY A 29 4.36 25.44 11.37
C GLY A 29 4.17 23.95 11.68
N MET A 30 5.12 23.11 11.29
CA MET A 30 5.05 21.65 11.44
C MET A 30 5.91 21.16 12.60
N THR A 31 5.54 20.03 13.20
CA THR A 31 6.45 19.31 14.10
C THR A 31 7.57 18.64 13.30
N LEU A 32 8.73 18.43 13.92
CA LEU A 32 9.86 17.73 13.28
C LEU A 32 9.45 16.35 12.74
N SER A 33 8.65 15.60 13.49
CA SER A 33 8.14 14.29 13.07
C SER A 33 7.27 14.39 11.82
N SER A 34 6.38 15.39 11.73
CA SER A 34 5.53 15.59 10.55
C SER A 34 6.36 16.03 9.34
N TYR A 35 7.39 16.84 9.55
CA TYR A 35 8.31 17.26 8.49
C TYR A 35 9.11 16.06 7.96
N ILE A 36 9.65 15.20 8.83
CA ILE A 36 10.33 13.96 8.42
C ILE A 36 9.37 13.04 7.66
N LYS A 37 8.13 12.87 8.14
CA LYS A 37 7.11 12.07 7.44
C LYS A 37 6.83 12.63 6.03
N HIS A 38 6.74 13.95 5.90
CA HIS A 38 6.57 14.59 4.59
C HIS A 38 7.75 14.31 3.65
N LEU A 39 8.99 14.42 4.13
CA LEU A 39 10.18 14.11 3.32
C LEU A 39 10.18 12.66 2.82
N VAL A 40 9.84 11.71 3.70
CA VAL A 40 9.73 10.30 3.31
C VAL A 40 8.65 10.10 2.25
N LEU A 41 7.48 10.73 2.42
CA LEU A 41 6.39 10.64 1.45
C LEU A 41 6.73 11.29 0.10
N ASP A 42 7.52 12.36 0.10
CA ASP A 42 7.98 13.03 -1.12
C ASP A 42 9.01 12.15 -1.85
N ASP A 43 9.94 11.54 -1.13
CA ASP A 43 10.97 10.65 -1.66
C ASP A 43 10.38 9.37 -2.31
N VAL A 44 9.36 8.79 -1.68
CA VAL A 44 8.69 7.58 -2.20
C VAL A 44 7.51 7.88 -3.13
N ARG A 45 7.24 9.16 -3.44
CA ARG A 45 6.06 9.55 -4.23
C ARG A 45 6.04 8.89 -5.61
N ASP A 46 7.21 8.81 -6.23
CA ASP A 46 7.39 8.26 -7.58
C ASP A 46 7.83 6.78 -7.56
N MET A 47 7.90 6.17 -6.37
CA MET A 47 8.11 4.74 -6.26
C MET A 47 6.76 4.05 -6.51
N ASP A 48 6.59 3.49 -7.70
CA ASP A 48 5.52 2.55 -7.97
C ASP A 48 5.52 1.48 -6.87
N MET A 49 4.36 1.24 -6.26
CA MET A 49 4.21 0.15 -5.31
C MET A 49 4.75 -1.13 -5.97
N PRO A 50 5.67 -1.87 -5.34
CA PRO A 50 6.33 -3.00 -5.99
C PRO A 50 5.26 -3.95 -6.52
N ILE A 51 5.21 -4.09 -7.85
CA ILE A 51 4.31 -5.05 -8.50
C ILE A 51 4.92 -6.42 -8.24
N PHE A 52 4.39 -7.13 -7.25
CA PHE A 52 4.78 -8.49 -6.98
C PHE A 52 4.24 -9.39 -8.10
N THR A 53 5.14 -10.03 -8.85
CA THR A 53 4.76 -11.03 -9.85
C THR A 53 4.07 -12.19 -9.14
N ILE A 54 2.87 -12.55 -9.61
CA ILE A 54 2.12 -13.65 -9.00
C ILE A 54 2.80 -14.98 -9.34
N SER A 55 2.62 -16.01 -8.51
CA SER A 55 3.24 -17.31 -8.79
C SER A 55 2.73 -17.88 -10.13
N ALA A 56 3.59 -18.60 -10.88
CA ALA A 56 3.20 -19.20 -12.17
C ALA A 56 1.94 -20.07 -12.07
N LYS A 57 1.72 -20.73 -10.91
CA LYS A 57 0.51 -21.49 -10.63
C LYS A 57 -0.73 -20.60 -10.56
N THR A 58 -0.63 -19.49 -9.83
CA THR A 58 -1.72 -18.52 -9.70
C THR A 58 -2.03 -17.85 -11.04
N GLU A 59 -0.99 -17.52 -11.81
CA GLU A 59 -1.14 -16.91 -13.14
C GLU A 59 -1.92 -17.82 -14.08
N LYS A 60 -1.56 -19.10 -14.13
CA LYS A 60 -2.29 -20.10 -14.92
C LYS A 60 -3.76 -20.21 -14.52
N ILE A 61 -4.06 -20.22 -13.22
CA ILE A 61 -5.44 -20.30 -12.72
C ILE A 61 -6.22 -19.04 -13.10
N ALA A 62 -5.63 -17.85 -12.93
CA ALA A 62 -6.26 -16.59 -13.26
C ALA A 62 -6.56 -16.48 -14.77
N LEU A 63 -5.61 -16.87 -15.62
CA LEU A 63 -5.79 -16.90 -17.07
C LEU A 63 -6.89 -17.89 -17.49
N GLN A 64 -6.95 -19.07 -16.87
CA GLN A 64 -8.01 -20.04 -17.11
C GLN A 64 -9.38 -19.49 -16.70
N ALA A 65 -9.47 -18.83 -15.53
CA ALA A 65 -10.72 -18.24 -15.07
C ALA A 65 -11.24 -17.13 -16.00
N LEU A 66 -10.33 -16.31 -16.55
CA LEU A 66 -10.68 -15.30 -17.56
C LEU A 66 -11.22 -15.95 -18.83
N GLU A 67 -10.63 -17.05 -19.27
CA GLU A 67 -11.10 -17.79 -20.45
C GLU A 67 -12.45 -18.46 -20.19
N ASP A 68 -12.63 -19.07 -19.02
CA ASP A 68 -13.91 -19.69 -18.63
C ASP A 68 -15.03 -18.64 -18.53
N HIS A 69 -14.73 -17.42 -18.10
CA HIS A 69 -15.67 -16.31 -18.13
C HIS A 69 -16.06 -15.91 -19.56
N LYS A 70 -15.08 -15.76 -20.47
CA LYS A 70 -15.33 -15.48 -21.89
C LYS A 70 -16.16 -16.57 -22.57
N GLN A 71 -15.96 -17.82 -22.15
CA GLN A 71 -16.72 -18.97 -22.64
C GLN A 71 -18.10 -19.12 -21.98
N GLY A 72 -18.50 -18.21 -21.09
CA GLY A 72 -19.81 -18.23 -20.44
C GLY A 72 -19.99 -19.34 -19.40
N LYS A 73 -18.90 -19.92 -18.89
CA LYS A 73 -18.94 -20.95 -17.84
C LYS A 73 -19.17 -20.37 -16.45
N THR A 74 -19.16 -19.05 -16.31
CA THR A 74 -19.40 -18.35 -15.04
C THR A 74 -20.88 -18.10 -14.82
N ILE A 75 -21.32 -18.24 -13.57
CA ILE A 75 -22.66 -17.87 -13.14
C ILE A 75 -22.71 -16.39 -12.75
N GLU A 76 -23.74 -15.69 -13.20
CA GLU A 76 -24.05 -14.35 -12.73
C GLU A 76 -24.73 -14.44 -11.36
N ILE A 77 -24.18 -13.76 -10.37
CA ILE A 77 -24.75 -13.71 -9.03
C ILE A 77 -25.67 -12.49 -8.95
N LYS A 78 -26.97 -12.74 -8.76
CA LYS A 78 -27.99 -11.68 -8.63
C LYS A 78 -28.26 -11.29 -7.18
N ASP A 79 -27.95 -12.18 -6.24
CA ASP A 79 -28.16 -12.02 -4.82
C ASP A 79 -26.93 -12.52 -4.07
N ILE A 80 -26.36 -11.64 -3.24
CA ILE A 80 -25.12 -11.90 -2.49
C ILE A 80 -25.39 -12.84 -1.32
N ASP A 81 -26.54 -12.73 -0.65
CA ASP A 81 -26.87 -13.55 0.51
C ASP A 81 -27.05 -15.02 0.09
N ASP A 82 -27.73 -15.24 -1.04
CA ASP A 82 -27.90 -16.56 -1.66
C ASP A 82 -26.58 -17.20 -2.11
N PHE A 83 -25.62 -16.37 -2.55
CA PHE A 83 -24.30 -16.84 -2.95
C PHE A 83 -23.45 -17.26 -1.74
N LEU A 84 -23.44 -16.42 -0.69
CA LEU A 84 -22.70 -16.70 0.54
C LEU A 84 -23.25 -17.94 1.27
N ALA A 85 -24.55 -18.22 1.17
CA ALA A 85 -25.15 -19.44 1.73
C ALA A 85 -24.75 -20.74 1.00
N LYS A 86 -24.24 -20.65 -0.24
CA LYS A 86 -23.87 -21.80 -1.11
C LYS A 86 -22.35 -22.00 -1.24
N LEU A 87 -21.57 -21.14 -0.61
CA LEU A 87 -20.10 -21.16 -0.54
C LEU A 87 -19.60 -22.21 0.45
#